data_AF-A0A377HHR0-F1
#
_entry.id   AF-A0A377HHR0-F1
#
_cell.length_a   1.000
_cell.length_b   1.000
_cell.length_c   1.000
_cell.angle_alpha   90.00
_cell.angle_beta   90.00
_cell.angle_gamma   90.00
#
_symmetry.space_group_name_H-M   'P 1'
#
loop_
_entity.id
_entity.type
_entity.pdbx_description
1 polymer ?
#
loop_
_entity_poly.entity_id
_entity_poly.type
_entity_poly.pdbx_seq_one_letter_code
_entity_poly.pdbx_strand_id
1 'polypeptide(L)'
;MKRFLILFAILLPTLFSGGARAMTLSPDDVAVHMADPSSVTAILRATTLFNANDMTALNQYLDGMPDLLREETLTMLAQQAQDFTGMTPEREKFLVTISHQQPKYLVKSQGNGFWVTMPAFNYAGEAKWVLNRWQIKVMQDEVLRLLGYNQFKPAEWLSFSSGDYALRREAMVTLVHKLSKAQLDTLMDLYFADKDMVWSPDNAVLAALAEKSGETRAYDLLWRRRTDSYSLSALQKLEMPPVSEKHVQLMIAATVNPVLAQTAIRQLTGLHPLTENVKDFLTKQLSDRQRGENVAALLVQNGHHAWLKALAETTSGVTRRNIQHGLKLKIAGS
;
A
#
# COMPACT_ATOMS: atom_id res chain seq x y z
N MET A 1 -70.66 -51.68 14.59
CA MET A 1 -70.95 -51.74 13.13
C MET A 1 -71.15 -50.34 12.60
N LYS A 2 -70.72 -50.11 11.35
CA LYS A 2 -70.79 -48.90 10.51
C LYS A 2 -69.50 -48.07 10.47
N ARG A 3 -68.93 -48.14 9.26
CA ARG A 3 -67.77 -47.46 8.67
C ARG A 3 -68.08 -45.97 8.51
N PHE A 4 -67.08 -45.10 8.60
CA PHE A 4 -66.94 -43.98 7.67
C PHE A 4 -65.47 -43.61 7.49
N LEU A 5 -65.07 -43.68 6.22
CA LEU A 5 -63.81 -43.27 5.64
C LEU A 5 -63.94 -41.77 5.35
N ILE A 6 -63.02 -40.93 5.81
CA ILE A 6 -62.87 -39.57 5.29
C ILE A 6 -61.39 -39.35 4.97
N LEU A 7 -61.12 -39.36 3.67
CA LEU A 7 -59.95 -38.78 3.02
C LEU A 7 -59.79 -37.33 3.48
N PHE A 8 -58.62 -36.93 3.98
CA PHE A 8 -58.23 -35.53 4.00
C PHE A 8 -56.96 -35.37 3.18
N ALA A 9 -57.13 -34.67 2.05
CA ALA A 9 -56.09 -34.32 1.11
C ALA A 9 -55.08 -33.38 1.77
N ILE A 10 -53.80 -33.77 1.70
CA ILE A 10 -52.67 -32.90 2.07
C ILE A 10 -52.49 -31.91 0.92
N LEU A 11 -52.97 -30.68 1.12
CA LEU A 11 -52.61 -29.52 0.32
C LEU A 11 -51.17 -29.12 0.68
N LEU A 12 -50.22 -29.44 -0.20
CA LEU A 12 -48.89 -28.83 -0.21
C LEU A 12 -49.03 -27.33 -0.53
N PRO A 13 -48.51 -26.42 0.31
CA PRO A 13 -48.19 -25.08 -0.16
C PRO A 13 -46.91 -25.17 -1.00
N THR A 14 -47.04 -24.91 -2.29
CA THR A 14 -45.93 -24.63 -3.19
C THR A 14 -45.22 -23.36 -2.73
N LEU A 15 -44.14 -23.54 -1.98
CA LEU A 15 -43.15 -22.48 -1.75
C LEU A 15 -42.48 -22.17 -3.09
N PHE A 16 -42.98 -21.14 -3.77
CA PHE A 16 -42.23 -20.42 -4.80
C PHE A 16 -41.11 -19.63 -4.12
N SER A 17 -40.05 -20.33 -3.68
CA SER A 17 -38.76 -19.71 -3.46
C SER A 17 -38.11 -19.48 -4.83
N GLY A 18 -38.30 -18.28 -5.38
CA GLY A 18 -37.54 -17.81 -6.53
C GLY A 18 -36.07 -17.71 -6.16
N GLY A 19 -35.33 -18.80 -6.34
CA GLY A 19 -33.88 -18.79 -6.23
C GLY A 19 -33.31 -17.89 -7.32
N ALA A 20 -32.63 -16.81 -6.93
CA ALA A 20 -31.81 -16.03 -7.84
C ALA A 20 -30.74 -16.97 -8.43
N ARG A 21 -30.96 -17.42 -9.67
CA ARG A 21 -30.00 -18.25 -10.39
C ARG A 21 -29.00 -17.32 -11.06
N ALA A 22 -27.71 -17.47 -10.71
CA ALA A 22 -26.64 -16.80 -11.42
C ALA A 22 -26.67 -17.21 -12.91
N MET A 23 -26.58 -16.22 -13.80
CA MET A 23 -26.58 -16.43 -15.25
C MET A 23 -25.15 -16.36 -15.77
N THR A 24 -24.73 -17.32 -16.59
CA THR A 24 -23.38 -17.33 -17.17
C THR A 24 -23.39 -16.77 -18.58
N LEU A 25 -22.59 -15.75 -18.85
CA LEU A 25 -22.39 -15.14 -20.16
C LEU A 25 -20.99 -15.45 -20.70
N SER A 26 -20.84 -15.42 -22.03
CA SER A 26 -19.51 -15.40 -22.65
C SER A 26 -18.91 -13.99 -22.60
N PRO A 27 -17.57 -13.84 -22.68
CA PRO A 27 -16.94 -12.52 -22.76
C PRO A 27 -17.42 -11.67 -23.96
N ASP A 28 -17.67 -12.31 -25.10
CA ASP A 28 -18.10 -11.63 -26.32
C ASP A 28 -19.54 -11.09 -26.20
N ASP A 29 -20.42 -11.81 -25.50
CA ASP A 29 -21.80 -11.37 -25.23
C ASP A 29 -21.83 -10.10 -24.38
N VAL A 30 -20.93 -10.00 -23.39
CA VAL A 30 -20.79 -8.79 -22.56
C VAL A 30 -20.30 -7.62 -23.40
N ALA A 31 -19.27 -7.83 -24.24
CA ALA A 31 -18.72 -6.78 -25.08
C ALA A 31 -19.73 -6.23 -26.11
N VAL A 32 -20.53 -7.11 -26.72
CA VAL A 32 -21.59 -6.71 -27.66
C VAL A 32 -22.71 -5.93 -26.96
N HIS A 33 -23.10 -6.34 -25.75
CA HIS A 33 -24.11 -5.63 -24.96
C HIS A 33 -23.65 -4.20 -24.57
N MET A 34 -22.40 -4.06 -24.15
CA MET A 34 -21.81 -2.75 -23.80
C MET A 34 -21.72 -1.79 -25.00
N ALA A 35 -21.62 -2.34 -26.21
CA ALA A 35 -21.52 -1.56 -27.45
C ALA A 35 -22.88 -1.15 -28.04
N ASP A 36 -24.02 -1.62 -27.49
CA ASP A 36 -25.35 -1.24 -27.97
C ASP A 36 -25.63 0.25 -27.70
N PRO A 37 -25.95 1.06 -28.74
CA PRO A 37 -26.32 2.47 -28.57
C PRO A 37 -27.44 2.72 -27.57
N SER A 38 -28.36 1.76 -27.40
CA SER A 38 -29.46 1.86 -26.44
C SER A 38 -28.95 1.79 -24.98
N SER A 39 -28.01 0.89 -24.70
CA SER A 39 -27.29 0.76 -23.42
C SER A 39 -26.51 2.03 -23.09
N VAL A 40 -25.77 2.57 -24.06
CA VAL A 40 -24.98 3.80 -23.88
C VAL A 40 -25.87 4.98 -23.48
N THR A 41 -27.00 5.16 -24.17
CA THR A 41 -27.95 6.26 -23.87
C THR A 41 -28.53 6.12 -22.47
N ALA A 42 -28.85 4.88 -22.05
CA ALA A 42 -29.38 4.62 -20.72
C ALA A 42 -28.36 4.92 -19.61
N ILE A 43 -27.11 4.49 -19.81
CA ILE A 43 -26.01 4.75 -18.88
C ILE A 43 -25.76 6.26 -18.75
N LEU A 44 -25.71 7.00 -19.87
CA LEU A 44 -25.52 8.46 -19.85
C LEU A 44 -26.61 9.18 -19.06
N ARG A 45 -27.86 8.73 -19.17
CA ARG A 45 -28.97 9.27 -18.37
C ARG A 45 -28.78 8.97 -16.88
N ALA A 46 -28.42 7.74 -16.52
CA ALA A 46 -28.15 7.38 -15.13
C ALA A 46 -26.97 8.20 -14.55
N THR A 47 -25.89 8.36 -15.31
CA THR A 47 -24.74 9.20 -14.94
C THR A 47 -25.14 10.66 -14.74
N THR A 48 -26.04 11.18 -15.58
CA THR A 48 -26.56 12.55 -15.42
C THR A 48 -27.33 12.71 -14.10
N LEU A 49 -28.20 11.75 -13.76
CA LEU A 49 -28.95 11.76 -12.49
C LEU A 49 -28.02 11.63 -11.28
N PHE A 50 -27.02 10.73 -11.36
CA PHE A 50 -25.99 10.57 -10.35
C PHE A 50 -25.21 11.87 -10.14
N ASN A 51 -24.74 12.49 -11.23
CA ASN A 51 -24.01 13.75 -11.23
C ASN A 51 -24.85 14.96 -10.75
N ALA A 52 -26.17 14.91 -10.93
CA ALA A 52 -27.11 15.89 -10.39
C ALA A 52 -27.44 15.66 -8.90
N ASN A 53 -26.93 14.58 -8.28
CA ASN A 53 -27.27 14.15 -6.92
C ASN A 53 -28.75 13.77 -6.72
N ASP A 54 -29.50 13.47 -7.80
CA ASP A 54 -30.89 13.04 -7.71
C ASP A 54 -30.97 11.51 -7.53
N MET A 55 -30.64 11.05 -6.32
CA MET A 55 -30.64 9.62 -5.99
C MET A 55 -32.04 8.98 -6.03
N THR A 56 -33.11 9.79 -5.86
CA THR A 56 -34.48 9.28 -5.91
C THR A 56 -34.85 8.93 -7.35
N ALA A 57 -34.66 9.86 -8.28
CA ALA A 57 -34.91 9.62 -9.69
C ALA A 57 -33.95 8.55 -10.25
N LEU A 58 -32.69 8.53 -9.78
CA LEU A 58 -31.72 7.50 -10.17
C LEU A 58 -32.20 6.10 -9.77
N ASN A 59 -32.61 5.90 -8.51
CA ASN A 59 -33.08 4.58 -8.06
C ASN A 59 -34.33 4.13 -8.82
N GLN A 60 -35.31 5.03 -9.04
CA GLN A 60 -36.49 4.72 -9.85
C GLN A 60 -36.12 4.34 -11.28
N TYR A 61 -35.14 5.04 -11.86
CA TYR A 61 -34.66 4.77 -13.21
C TYR A 61 -33.95 3.41 -13.30
N LEU A 62 -33.07 3.10 -12.34
CA LEU A 62 -32.39 1.81 -12.23
C LEU A 62 -33.38 0.66 -12.02
N ASP A 63 -34.43 0.87 -11.23
CA ASP A 63 -35.47 -0.15 -10.97
C ASP A 63 -36.26 -0.56 -12.22
N GLY A 64 -36.38 0.35 -13.19
CA GLY A 64 -36.99 0.08 -14.49
C GLY A 64 -36.06 -0.61 -15.50
N MET A 65 -34.77 -0.75 -15.21
CA MET A 65 -33.80 -1.33 -16.15
C MET A 65 -33.81 -2.87 -16.13
N PRO A 66 -33.58 -3.51 -17.29
CA PRO A 66 -33.19 -4.93 -17.34
C PRO A 66 -31.98 -5.22 -16.46
N ASP A 67 -31.97 -6.37 -15.80
CA ASP A 67 -30.95 -6.74 -14.80
C ASP A 67 -29.51 -6.60 -15.35
N LEU A 68 -29.25 -7.04 -16.60
CA LEU A 68 -27.91 -6.98 -17.21
C LEU A 68 -27.42 -5.54 -17.39
N LEU A 69 -28.26 -4.69 -17.99
CA LEU A 69 -27.98 -3.27 -18.18
C LEU A 69 -27.87 -2.52 -16.85
N ARG A 70 -28.63 -2.95 -15.83
CA ARG A 70 -28.53 -2.40 -14.48
C ARG A 70 -27.15 -2.66 -13.88
N GLU A 71 -26.63 -3.89 -13.94
CA GLU A 71 -25.30 -4.21 -13.39
C GLU A 71 -24.16 -3.49 -14.11
N GLU A 72 -24.28 -3.36 -15.44
CA GLU A 72 -23.37 -2.54 -16.24
C GLU A 72 -23.41 -1.08 -15.79
N THR A 73 -24.62 -0.51 -15.69
CA THR A 73 -24.83 0.88 -15.26
C THR A 73 -24.27 1.11 -13.86
N LEU A 74 -24.53 0.20 -12.91
CA LEU A 74 -23.99 0.29 -11.55
C LEU A 74 -22.46 0.29 -11.54
N THR A 75 -21.83 -0.49 -12.42
CA THR A 75 -20.36 -0.51 -12.56
C THR A 75 -19.85 0.83 -13.06
N MET A 76 -20.49 1.39 -14.09
CA MET A 76 -20.13 2.70 -14.64
C MET A 76 -20.33 3.83 -13.61
N LEU A 77 -21.40 3.78 -12.81
CA LEU A 77 -21.64 4.76 -11.74
C LEU A 77 -20.60 4.65 -10.62
N ALA A 78 -20.20 3.44 -10.22
CA ALA A 78 -19.13 3.25 -9.26
C ALA A 78 -17.79 3.79 -9.80
N GLN A 79 -17.48 3.56 -11.07
CA GLN A 79 -16.29 4.11 -11.73
C GLN A 79 -16.33 5.64 -11.84
N GLN A 80 -17.50 6.22 -12.14
CA GLN A 80 -17.70 7.67 -12.15
C GLN A 80 -17.40 8.29 -10.77
N ALA A 81 -17.73 7.59 -9.68
CA ALA A 81 -17.49 8.05 -8.33
C ALA A 81 -16.01 7.99 -7.86
N GLN A 82 -15.11 7.48 -8.71
CA GLN A 82 -13.67 7.57 -8.45
C GLN A 82 -13.17 9.03 -8.47
N ASP A 83 -13.88 9.92 -9.17
CA ASP A 83 -13.70 11.37 -9.03
C ASP A 83 -14.45 11.89 -7.79
N PHE A 84 -13.70 12.27 -6.77
CA PHE A 84 -14.24 12.73 -5.50
C PHE A 84 -14.76 14.17 -5.51
N THR A 85 -14.58 14.94 -6.59
CA THR A 85 -15.00 16.35 -6.65
C THR A 85 -16.50 16.55 -6.44
N GLY A 86 -17.32 15.58 -6.87
CA GLY A 86 -18.77 15.60 -6.72
C GLY A 86 -19.29 14.73 -5.57
N MET A 87 -18.45 14.22 -4.67
CA MET A 87 -18.89 13.28 -3.65
C MET A 87 -19.80 13.96 -2.61
N THR A 88 -20.96 13.37 -2.33
CA THR A 88 -21.99 13.85 -1.39
C THR A 88 -22.40 12.73 -0.43
N PRO A 89 -23.02 13.05 0.73
CA PRO A 89 -23.55 12.02 1.63
C PRO A 89 -24.56 11.09 0.95
N GLU A 90 -25.35 11.59 -0.01
CA GLU A 90 -26.33 10.80 -0.74
C GLU A 90 -25.65 9.81 -1.70
N ARG A 91 -24.58 10.24 -2.39
CA ARG A 91 -23.75 9.36 -3.23
C ARG A 91 -23.02 8.33 -2.38
N GLU A 92 -22.49 8.72 -1.23
CA GLU A 92 -21.86 7.79 -0.29
C GLU A 92 -22.84 6.70 0.14
N LYS A 93 -24.05 7.09 0.55
CA LYS A 93 -25.11 6.15 0.93
C LYS A 93 -25.50 5.23 -0.23
N PHE A 94 -25.58 5.76 -1.45
CA PHE A 94 -25.81 4.96 -2.65
C PHE A 94 -24.69 3.92 -2.86
N LEU A 95 -23.42 4.33 -2.80
CA LEU A 95 -22.27 3.43 -2.92
C LEU A 95 -22.25 2.35 -1.83
N VAL A 96 -22.55 2.71 -0.58
CA VAL A 96 -22.69 1.75 0.53
C VAL A 96 -23.75 0.71 0.18
N THR A 97 -24.90 1.15 -0.31
CA THR A 97 -26.01 0.25 -0.69
C THR A 97 -25.58 -0.76 -1.74
N ILE A 98 -24.95 -0.31 -2.84
CA ILE A 98 -24.55 -1.21 -3.93
C ILE A 98 -23.34 -2.08 -3.56
N SER A 99 -22.50 -1.64 -2.61
CA SER A 99 -21.35 -2.42 -2.13
C SER A 99 -21.74 -3.72 -1.41
N HIS A 100 -22.97 -3.80 -0.90
CA HIS A 100 -23.50 -4.97 -0.20
C HIS A 100 -24.29 -5.92 -1.10
N GLN A 101 -24.49 -5.57 -2.37
CA GLN A 101 -25.22 -6.38 -3.33
C GLN A 101 -24.32 -7.46 -3.96
N GLN A 102 -24.95 -8.51 -4.50
CA GLN A 102 -24.27 -9.61 -5.18
C GLN A 102 -24.56 -9.54 -6.70
N PRO A 103 -23.52 -9.53 -7.57
CA PRO A 103 -23.71 -9.62 -9.01
C PRO A 103 -24.41 -10.94 -9.41
N LYS A 104 -25.38 -10.84 -10.31
CA LYS A 104 -26.16 -11.96 -10.84
C LYS A 104 -25.52 -12.57 -12.08
N TYR A 105 -24.83 -11.76 -12.90
CA TYR A 105 -24.20 -12.22 -14.13
C TYR A 105 -22.74 -12.57 -13.90
N LEU A 106 -22.36 -13.75 -14.35
CA LEU A 106 -21.00 -14.29 -14.23
C LEU A 106 -20.44 -14.60 -15.61
N VAL A 107 -19.15 -14.35 -15.81
CA VAL A 107 -18.40 -14.76 -17.01
C VAL A 107 -17.52 -15.94 -16.64
N LYS A 108 -17.55 -16.98 -17.48
CA LYS A 108 -16.63 -18.11 -17.41
C LYS A 108 -15.49 -17.90 -18.40
N SER A 109 -14.27 -17.90 -17.91
CA SER A 109 -13.07 -17.81 -18.75
C SER A 109 -12.12 -18.96 -18.46
N GLN A 110 -11.47 -19.49 -19.50
CA GLN A 110 -10.48 -20.54 -19.41
C GLN A 110 -9.08 -19.92 -19.45
N GLY A 111 -8.30 -20.11 -18.37
CA GLY A 111 -6.92 -19.62 -18.28
C GLY A 111 -6.01 -20.67 -17.66
N ASN A 112 -4.88 -20.96 -18.31
CA ASN A 112 -3.84 -21.89 -17.83
C ASN A 112 -4.37 -23.29 -17.40
N GLY A 113 -5.36 -23.83 -18.12
CA GLY A 113 -5.94 -25.15 -17.83
C GLY A 113 -6.99 -25.17 -16.71
N PHE A 114 -7.34 -24.01 -16.14
CA PHE A 114 -8.39 -23.87 -15.12
C PHE A 114 -9.55 -23.00 -15.62
N TRP A 115 -10.75 -23.26 -15.10
CA TRP A 115 -11.93 -22.43 -15.32
C TRP A 115 -12.07 -21.43 -14.18
N VAL A 116 -12.08 -20.14 -14.50
CA VAL A 116 -12.36 -19.07 -13.54
C VAL A 116 -13.76 -18.53 -13.82
N THR A 117 -14.56 -18.42 -12.77
CA THR A 117 -15.86 -17.74 -12.83
C THR A 117 -15.74 -16.42 -12.07
N MET A 118 -16.03 -15.32 -12.75
CA MET A 118 -15.98 -13.98 -12.18
C MET A 118 -17.28 -13.22 -12.50
N PRO A 119 -17.67 -12.19 -11.72
CA PRO A 119 -18.76 -11.31 -12.10
C PRO A 119 -18.52 -10.71 -13.48
N ALA A 120 -19.56 -10.67 -14.32
CA ALA A 120 -19.54 -9.93 -15.58
C ALA A 120 -19.32 -8.43 -15.30
N PHE A 121 -19.91 -7.95 -14.21
CA PHE A 121 -19.88 -6.56 -13.77
C PHE A 121 -19.59 -6.51 -12.26
N ASN A 122 -18.43 -5.96 -11.87
CA ASN A 122 -17.97 -5.95 -10.48
C ASN A 122 -18.35 -4.67 -9.71
N TYR A 123 -19.58 -4.17 -9.89
CA TYR A 123 -20.02 -2.92 -9.27
C TYR A 123 -19.89 -2.90 -7.74
N ALA A 124 -20.17 -4.01 -7.05
CA ALA A 124 -20.06 -4.09 -5.60
C ALA A 124 -18.60 -3.98 -5.13
N GLY A 125 -17.65 -4.58 -5.86
CA GLY A 125 -16.22 -4.46 -5.58
C GLY A 125 -15.69 -3.05 -5.84
N GLU A 126 -16.08 -2.46 -6.98
CA GLU A 126 -15.73 -1.08 -7.33
C GLU A 126 -16.27 -0.09 -6.29
N ALA A 127 -17.51 -0.24 -5.85
CA ALA A 127 -18.09 0.62 -4.81
C ALA A 127 -17.32 0.54 -3.48
N LYS A 128 -16.92 -0.66 -3.03
CA LYS A 128 -16.07 -0.81 -1.83
C LYS A 128 -14.72 -0.11 -1.99
N TRP A 129 -14.12 -0.24 -3.17
CA TRP A 129 -12.84 0.39 -3.47
C TRP A 129 -12.97 1.93 -3.39
N VAL A 130 -14.00 2.50 -4.02
CA VAL A 130 -14.30 3.93 -3.97
C VAL A 130 -14.54 4.41 -2.54
N LEU A 131 -15.36 3.70 -1.77
CA LEU A 131 -15.66 4.05 -0.36
C LEU A 131 -14.41 4.06 0.51
N ASN A 132 -13.52 3.07 0.37
CA ASN A 132 -12.26 3.05 1.12
C ASN A 132 -11.37 4.25 0.75
N ARG A 133 -11.27 4.57 -0.55
CA ARG A 133 -10.47 5.72 -1.02
C ARG A 133 -11.07 7.06 -0.61
N TRP A 134 -12.39 7.16 -0.61
CA TRP A 134 -13.12 8.32 -0.10
C TRP A 134 -12.86 8.51 1.41
N GLN A 135 -12.97 7.45 2.21
CA GLN A 135 -12.69 7.48 3.64
C GLN A 135 -11.25 7.94 3.93
N ILE A 136 -10.28 7.44 3.15
CA ILE A 136 -8.90 7.90 3.22
C ILE A 136 -8.82 9.41 2.94
N LYS A 137 -9.45 9.90 1.87
CA LYS A 137 -9.47 11.34 1.57
C LYS A 137 -10.08 12.17 2.71
N VAL A 138 -11.20 11.73 3.28
CA VAL A 138 -11.86 12.41 4.41
C VAL A 138 -10.91 12.49 5.62
N MET A 139 -10.21 11.39 5.94
CA MET A 139 -9.19 11.35 6.99
C MET A 139 -8.01 12.29 6.70
N GLN A 140 -7.58 12.42 5.43
CA GLN A 140 -6.54 13.36 5.04
C GLN A 140 -6.97 14.81 5.25
N ASP A 141 -8.19 15.15 4.82
CA ASP A 141 -8.77 16.48 4.97
C ASP A 141 -8.96 16.83 6.46
N GLU A 142 -9.29 15.84 7.30
CA GLU A 142 -9.30 15.98 8.76
C GLU A 142 -7.91 16.32 9.32
N VAL A 143 -6.88 15.54 8.98
CA VAL A 143 -5.50 15.80 9.43
C VAL A 143 -5.04 17.19 9.00
N LEU A 144 -5.30 17.59 7.75
CA LEU A 144 -4.93 18.92 7.27
C LEU A 144 -5.59 20.04 8.07
N ARG A 145 -6.87 19.90 8.44
CA ARG A 145 -7.55 20.86 9.33
C ARG A 145 -6.91 20.88 10.72
N LEU A 146 -6.68 19.71 11.32
CA LEU A 146 -6.08 19.60 12.66
C LEU A 146 -4.65 20.16 12.70
N LEU A 147 -3.85 19.97 11.65
CA LEU A 147 -2.55 20.60 11.50
C LEU A 147 -2.67 22.12 11.38
N GLY A 148 -3.63 22.61 10.59
CA GLY A 148 -3.90 24.05 10.45
C GLY A 148 -4.27 24.74 11.77
N TYR A 149 -4.96 24.04 12.66
CA TYR A 149 -5.30 24.54 14.01
C TYR A 149 -4.26 24.19 15.08
N ASN A 150 -3.17 23.50 14.73
CA ASN A 150 -2.18 22.99 15.68
C ASN A 150 -2.80 22.11 16.80
N GLN A 151 -3.83 21.34 16.43
CA GLN A 151 -4.59 20.47 17.33
C GLN A 151 -4.38 18.98 17.01
N PHE A 152 -3.56 18.66 16.01
CA PHE A 152 -3.30 17.29 15.64
C PHE A 152 -2.48 16.58 16.71
N LYS A 153 -3.01 15.47 17.24
CA LYS A 153 -2.34 14.60 18.21
C LYS A 153 -2.03 13.25 17.56
N PRO A 154 -0.78 13.02 17.13
CA PRO A 154 -0.40 11.84 16.37
C PRO A 154 -0.70 10.51 17.08
N ALA A 155 -0.41 10.39 18.38
CA ALA A 155 -0.60 9.12 19.11
C ALA A 155 -2.08 8.75 19.25
N GLU A 156 -2.93 9.74 19.51
CA GLU A 156 -4.38 9.54 19.61
C GLU A 156 -4.97 9.17 18.24
N TRP A 157 -4.57 9.89 17.19
CA TRP A 157 -5.11 9.67 15.85
C TRP A 157 -4.58 8.39 15.20
N LEU A 158 -3.34 7.96 15.46
CA LEU A 158 -2.73 6.72 14.95
C LEU A 158 -2.84 5.54 15.95
N SER A 159 -3.84 5.54 16.82
CA SER A 159 -4.00 4.48 17.83
C SER A 159 -4.23 3.11 17.18
N PHE A 160 -3.34 2.14 17.46
CA PHE A 160 -3.47 0.74 16.99
C PHE A 160 -4.74 0.04 17.47
N SER A 161 -5.38 0.56 18.52
CA SER A 161 -6.61 0.00 19.07
C SER A 161 -7.86 0.40 18.28
N SER A 162 -7.76 1.36 17.34
CA SER A 162 -8.88 1.80 16.54
C SER A 162 -9.21 0.78 15.43
N GLY A 163 -10.50 0.52 15.21
CA GLY A 163 -10.96 -0.41 14.17
C GLY A 163 -10.64 0.05 12.74
N ASP A 164 -10.33 1.33 12.56
CA ASP A 164 -10.00 1.98 11.30
C ASP A 164 -8.50 2.28 11.14
N TYR A 165 -7.65 1.79 12.05
CA TYR A 165 -6.22 2.09 12.09
C TYR A 165 -5.51 1.84 10.74
N ALA A 166 -5.87 0.77 10.02
CA ALA A 166 -5.27 0.48 8.71
C ALA A 166 -5.53 1.60 7.68
N LEU A 167 -6.75 2.14 7.66
CA LEU A 167 -7.13 3.27 6.79
C LEU A 167 -6.45 4.56 7.24
N ARG A 168 -6.37 4.81 8.56
CA ARG A 168 -5.68 5.98 9.11
C ARG A 168 -4.18 5.99 8.77
N ARG A 169 -3.52 4.84 8.92
CA ARG A 169 -2.11 4.67 8.53
C ARG A 169 -1.93 4.95 7.03
N GLU A 170 -2.76 4.38 6.19
CA GLU A 170 -2.70 4.63 4.73
C GLU A 170 -2.92 6.11 4.40
N ALA A 171 -3.93 6.73 5.03
CA ALA A 171 -4.22 8.15 4.87
C ALA A 171 -3.05 9.03 5.26
N MET A 172 -2.40 8.77 6.40
CA MET A 172 -1.22 9.50 6.85
C MET A 172 -0.04 9.33 5.90
N VAL A 173 0.34 8.09 5.56
CA VAL A 173 1.47 7.81 4.66
C VAL A 173 1.29 8.51 3.31
N THR A 174 0.09 8.41 2.73
CA THR A 174 -0.21 9.03 1.44
C THR A 174 -0.32 10.56 1.53
N LEU A 175 -0.76 11.11 2.67
CA LEU A 175 -0.81 12.54 2.91
C LEU A 175 0.59 13.16 3.01
N VAL A 176 1.51 12.51 3.75
CA VAL A 176 2.86 13.02 3.97
C VAL A 176 3.55 13.41 2.65
N HIS A 177 3.40 12.58 1.61
CA HIS A 177 3.99 12.87 0.30
C HIS A 177 3.44 14.15 -0.36
N LYS A 178 2.20 14.54 -0.04
CA LYS A 178 1.48 15.70 -0.58
C LYS A 178 1.63 16.97 0.27
N LEU A 179 2.14 16.89 1.49
CA LEU A 179 2.29 18.05 2.37
C LEU A 179 3.25 19.09 1.79
N SER A 180 2.91 20.36 1.99
CA SER A 180 3.86 21.47 1.82
C SER A 180 4.96 21.39 2.90
N LYS A 181 6.08 22.08 2.67
CA LYS A 181 7.19 22.10 3.63
C LYS A 181 6.75 22.59 5.02
N ALA A 182 5.99 23.69 5.08
CA ALA A 182 5.47 24.22 6.34
C ALA A 182 4.58 23.22 7.09
N GLN A 183 3.66 22.54 6.40
CA GLN A 183 2.79 21.54 7.02
C GLN A 183 3.56 20.31 7.48
N LEU A 184 4.56 19.88 6.71
CA LEU A 184 5.43 18.78 7.07
C LEU A 184 6.25 19.11 8.32
N ASP A 185 6.79 20.33 8.42
CA ASP A 185 7.56 20.77 9.58
C ASP A 185 6.67 20.80 10.84
N THR A 186 5.46 21.35 10.73
CA THR A 186 4.46 21.29 11.82
C THR A 186 4.13 19.86 12.23
N LEU A 187 3.89 18.96 11.26
CA LEU A 187 3.58 17.55 11.54
C LEU A 187 4.76 16.87 12.24
N MET A 188 5.98 17.12 11.78
CA MET A 188 7.20 16.58 12.39
C MET A 188 7.34 17.05 13.84
N ASP A 189 7.16 18.34 14.10
CA ASP A 189 7.27 18.87 15.45
C ASP A 189 6.20 18.31 16.39
N LEU A 190 4.96 18.19 15.92
CA LEU A 190 3.88 17.52 16.69
C LEU A 190 4.19 16.04 16.92
N TYR A 191 4.70 15.32 15.91
CA TYR A 191 5.07 13.91 16.01
C TYR A 191 6.15 13.67 17.07
N PHE A 192 7.18 14.50 17.10
CA PHE A 192 8.30 14.35 18.05
C PHE A 192 8.02 14.99 19.42
N ALA A 193 7.09 15.95 19.51
CA ALA A 193 6.64 16.50 20.79
C ALA A 193 5.65 15.60 21.52
N ASP A 194 4.94 14.73 20.80
CA ASP A 194 3.99 13.78 21.39
C ASP A 194 4.73 12.67 22.14
N LYS A 195 4.73 12.76 23.47
CA LYS A 195 5.34 11.79 24.39
C LYS A 195 4.82 10.36 24.22
N ASP A 196 3.58 10.19 23.76
CA ASP A 196 2.94 8.89 23.64
C ASP A 196 3.39 8.17 22.34
N MET A 197 3.94 8.93 21.37
CA MET A 197 4.55 8.37 20.15
C MET A 197 5.86 7.61 20.40
N VAL A 198 6.43 7.70 21.61
CA VAL A 198 7.57 6.85 22.00
C VAL A 198 7.15 5.37 22.04
N TRP A 199 5.90 5.11 22.45
CA TRP A 199 5.39 3.75 22.70
C TRP A 199 4.67 3.15 21.50
N SER A 200 4.17 3.98 20.58
CA SER A 200 3.40 3.54 19.41
C SER A 200 3.77 4.22 18.07
N PRO A 201 5.06 4.37 17.73
CA PRO A 201 5.38 4.87 16.40
C PRO A 201 5.18 3.76 15.36
N ASP A 202 4.47 4.12 14.30
CA ASP A 202 4.28 3.29 13.11
C ASP A 202 5.45 3.48 12.14
N ASN A 203 6.11 2.37 11.78
CA ASN A 203 7.27 2.40 10.89
C ASN A 203 6.94 2.86 9.46
N ALA A 204 5.72 2.63 8.97
CA ALA A 204 5.30 3.10 7.65
C ALA A 204 5.17 4.63 7.63
N VAL A 205 4.54 5.19 8.68
CA VAL A 205 4.44 6.64 8.86
C VAL A 205 5.82 7.26 9.07
N LEU A 206 6.67 6.66 9.93
CA LEU A 206 8.03 7.13 10.14
C LEU A 206 8.87 7.12 8.86
N ALA A 207 8.80 6.05 8.07
CA ALA A 207 9.50 5.96 6.79
C ALA A 207 9.02 7.06 5.83
N ALA A 208 7.71 7.28 5.71
CA ALA A 208 7.16 8.35 4.88
C ALA A 208 7.64 9.74 5.33
N LEU A 209 7.64 10.01 6.64
CA LEU A 209 8.13 11.26 7.23
C LEU A 209 9.63 11.43 7.00
N ALA A 210 10.43 10.39 7.23
CA ALA A 210 11.88 10.41 7.03
C ALA A 210 12.23 10.71 5.57
N GLU A 211 11.59 10.01 4.63
CA GLU A 211 11.83 10.19 3.19
C GLU A 211 11.41 11.59 2.71
N LYS A 212 10.25 12.08 3.14
CA LYS A 212 9.74 13.38 2.68
C LYS A 212 10.47 14.56 3.32
N SER A 213 10.78 14.49 4.61
CA SER A 213 11.46 15.57 5.34
C SER A 213 12.97 15.55 5.12
N GLY A 214 13.52 14.36 4.88
CA GLY A 214 14.95 14.10 4.91
C GLY A 214 15.55 14.27 6.29
N GLU A 215 14.79 14.46 7.38
CA GLU A 215 15.37 14.78 8.68
C GLU A 215 16.01 13.58 9.36
N THR A 216 17.23 13.77 9.86
CA THR A 216 18.02 12.71 10.52
C THR A 216 17.29 12.13 11.73
N ARG A 217 16.57 12.95 12.51
CA ARG A 217 15.81 12.48 13.69
C ARG A 217 14.77 11.40 13.36
N ALA A 218 14.12 11.47 12.19
CA ALA A 218 13.15 10.46 11.78
C ALA A 218 13.81 9.15 11.36
N TYR A 219 14.92 9.24 10.62
CA TYR A 219 15.74 8.06 10.30
C TYR A 219 16.32 7.42 11.55
N ASP A 220 16.90 8.20 12.47
CA ASP A 220 17.48 7.69 13.71
C ASP A 220 16.46 6.93 14.56
N LEU A 221 15.22 7.47 14.65
CA LEU A 221 14.14 6.76 15.31
C LEU A 221 13.80 5.47 14.56
N LEU A 222 13.60 5.52 13.25
CA LEU A 222 13.29 4.35 12.41
C LEU A 222 14.34 3.24 12.55
N TRP A 223 15.63 3.58 12.57
CA TRP A 223 16.73 2.62 12.73
C TRP A 223 16.74 1.94 14.09
N ARG A 224 16.30 2.62 15.16
CA ARG A 224 16.23 2.03 16.51
C ARG A 224 15.03 1.12 16.69
N ARG A 225 14.06 1.14 15.77
CA ARG A 225 12.86 0.29 15.82
C ARG A 225 13.16 -1.12 15.32
N ARG A 226 12.24 -2.03 15.61
CA ARG A 226 12.23 -3.36 15.02
C ARG A 226 12.13 -3.22 13.49
N THR A 227 13.04 -3.89 12.80
CA THR A 227 13.11 -3.90 11.34
C THR A 227 11.90 -4.62 10.73
N ASP A 228 11.40 -4.04 9.65
CA ASP A 228 10.29 -4.48 8.83
C ASP A 228 10.53 -4.08 7.36
N SER A 229 9.53 -4.28 6.49
CA SER A 229 9.63 -3.91 5.08
C SER A 229 9.79 -2.39 4.86
N TYR A 230 9.24 -1.55 5.74
CA TYR A 230 9.29 -0.09 5.59
C TYR A 230 10.67 0.48 5.91
N SER A 231 11.26 0.06 7.02
CA SER A 231 12.65 0.39 7.38
C SER A 231 13.65 -0.12 6.33
N LEU A 232 13.47 -1.35 5.83
CA LEU A 232 14.32 -1.86 4.75
C LEU A 232 14.16 -1.05 3.45
N SER A 233 12.92 -0.71 3.06
CA SER A 233 12.67 0.10 1.86
C SER A 233 13.25 1.51 1.97
N ALA A 234 13.13 2.14 3.15
CA ALA A 234 13.72 3.44 3.42
C ALA A 234 15.25 3.41 3.28
N LEU A 235 15.90 2.34 3.75
CA LEU A 235 17.34 2.13 3.57
C LEU A 235 17.72 1.92 2.10
N GLN A 236 16.96 1.10 1.38
CA GLN A 236 17.14 0.86 -0.06
C GLN A 236 17.07 2.13 -0.89
N LYS A 237 16.22 3.09 -0.52
CA LYS A 237 16.14 4.36 -1.25
C LYS A 237 17.36 5.26 -1.08
N LEU A 238 18.13 5.12 0.01
CA LEU A 238 19.30 5.97 0.28
C LEU A 238 20.48 5.73 -0.69
N GLU A 239 20.55 4.54 -1.29
CA GLU A 239 21.57 4.23 -2.30
C GLU A 239 21.18 4.66 -3.71
N MET A 240 19.93 5.11 -3.91
CA MET A 240 19.46 5.56 -5.23
C MET A 240 20.10 6.91 -5.59
N PRO A 241 20.65 7.08 -6.81
CA PRO A 241 21.23 8.34 -7.23
C PRO A 241 20.22 9.50 -7.23
N PRO A 242 20.63 10.74 -6.86
CA PRO A 242 21.97 11.12 -6.42
C PRO A 242 22.24 10.75 -4.95
N VAL A 243 23.37 10.09 -4.69
CA VAL A 243 23.82 9.78 -3.32
C VAL A 243 24.59 10.99 -2.76
N SER A 244 24.02 11.61 -1.72
CA SER A 244 24.64 12.75 -1.02
C SER A 244 25.43 12.27 0.21
N GLU A 245 26.30 13.14 0.75
CA GLU A 245 27.01 12.86 2.02
C GLU A 245 26.03 12.59 3.17
N LYS A 246 24.85 13.22 3.15
CA LYS A 246 23.78 12.96 4.11
C LYS A 246 23.23 11.53 3.96
N HIS A 247 23.01 11.05 2.73
CA HIS A 247 22.60 9.65 2.51
C HIS A 247 23.63 8.67 3.04
N VAL A 248 24.92 8.94 2.82
CA VAL A 248 26.03 8.16 3.38
C VAL A 248 25.96 8.10 4.90
N GLN A 249 25.80 9.25 5.57
CA GLN A 249 25.68 9.31 7.02
C GLN A 249 24.47 8.52 7.53
N LEU A 250 23.34 8.59 6.83
CA LEU A 250 22.13 7.83 7.17
C LEU A 250 22.32 6.31 7.00
N MET A 251 23.00 5.89 5.93
CA MET A 251 23.37 4.47 5.73
C MET A 251 24.32 3.98 6.82
N ILE A 252 25.32 4.79 7.20
CA ILE A 252 26.20 4.48 8.33
C ILE A 252 25.39 4.36 9.63
N ALA A 253 24.48 5.29 9.91
CA ALA A 253 23.64 5.28 11.10
C ALA A 253 22.72 4.04 11.18
N ALA A 254 22.22 3.56 10.04
CA ALA A 254 21.41 2.34 9.97
C ALA A 254 22.14 1.08 10.48
N THR A 255 23.48 1.08 10.49
CA THR A 255 24.28 -0.06 10.97
C THR A 255 24.22 -0.31 12.47
N VAL A 256 23.64 0.63 13.24
CA VAL A 256 23.32 0.43 14.66
C VAL A 256 22.27 -0.68 14.84
N ASN A 257 21.41 -0.89 13.85
CA ASN A 257 20.43 -1.96 13.85
C ASN A 257 21.05 -3.24 13.27
N PRO A 258 21.16 -4.34 14.04
CA PRO A 258 21.83 -5.56 13.59
C PRO A 258 21.22 -6.17 12.31
N VAL A 259 19.91 -6.04 12.12
CA VAL A 259 19.20 -6.58 10.96
C VAL A 259 19.46 -5.74 9.71
N LEU A 260 19.52 -4.41 9.85
CA LEU A 260 19.78 -3.50 8.73
C LEU A 260 21.27 -3.38 8.39
N ALA A 261 22.15 -3.66 9.34
CA ALA A 261 23.60 -3.49 9.19
C ALA A 261 24.17 -4.20 7.96
N GLN A 262 23.71 -5.42 7.66
CA GLN A 262 24.19 -6.15 6.49
C GLN A 262 23.81 -5.44 5.18
N THR A 263 22.57 -4.97 5.07
CA THR A 263 22.10 -4.21 3.91
C THR A 263 22.87 -2.90 3.79
N ALA A 264 22.94 -2.12 4.87
CA ALA A 264 23.64 -0.82 4.87
C ALA A 264 25.12 -0.96 4.49
N ILE A 265 25.82 -1.96 5.03
CA ILE A 265 27.21 -2.24 4.66
C ILE A 265 27.33 -2.59 3.17
N ARG A 266 26.43 -3.42 2.64
CA ARG A 266 26.42 -3.75 1.21
C ARG A 266 26.29 -2.50 0.35
N GLN A 267 25.35 -1.62 0.67
CA GLN A 267 25.15 -0.35 -0.05
C GLN A 267 26.40 0.54 0.02
N LEU A 268 26.97 0.72 1.22
CA LEU A 268 28.19 1.51 1.43
C LEU A 268 29.38 0.95 0.65
N THR A 269 29.53 -0.38 0.59
CA THR A 269 30.59 -1.03 -0.20
C THR A 269 30.36 -0.97 -1.70
N GLY A 270 29.16 -0.61 -2.17
CA GLY A 270 28.83 -0.46 -3.60
C GLY A 270 28.98 0.98 -4.12
N LEU A 271 29.40 1.92 -3.28
CA LEU A 271 29.51 3.32 -3.67
C LEU A 271 30.76 3.58 -4.53
N HIS A 272 30.57 4.33 -5.62
CA HIS A 272 31.65 4.74 -6.51
C HIS A 272 31.64 6.27 -6.73
N PRO A 273 32.69 6.99 -6.31
CA PRO A 273 33.83 6.55 -5.48
C PRO A 273 33.47 6.36 -4.00
N LEU A 274 34.31 5.63 -3.25
CA LEU A 274 34.23 5.60 -1.78
C LEU A 274 34.72 6.95 -1.24
N THR A 275 33.84 7.70 -0.56
CA THR A 275 34.24 8.93 0.15
C THR A 275 35.12 8.59 1.36
N GLU A 276 35.91 9.54 1.85
CA GLU A 276 36.79 9.30 3.01
C GLU A 276 36.00 8.85 4.25
N ASN A 277 34.81 9.42 4.49
CA ASN A 277 33.92 8.99 5.56
C ASN A 277 33.54 7.49 5.44
N VAL A 278 33.24 7.03 4.23
CA VAL A 278 32.95 5.61 3.98
C VAL A 278 34.18 4.74 4.19
N LYS A 279 35.37 5.18 3.73
CA LYS A 279 36.63 4.44 3.94
C LYS A 279 36.95 4.27 5.42
N ASP A 280 36.80 5.34 6.22
CA ASP A 280 37.02 5.30 7.66
C ASP A 280 36.05 4.34 8.35
N PHE A 281 34.76 4.42 7.99
CA PHE A 281 33.74 3.51 8.50
C PHE A 281 34.05 2.05 8.15
N LEU A 282 34.31 1.75 6.87
CA LEU A 282 34.59 0.39 6.41
C LEU A 282 35.90 -0.16 6.98
N THR A 283 36.90 0.68 7.23
CA THR A 283 38.15 0.27 7.91
C THR A 283 37.88 -0.22 9.34
N LYS A 284 36.97 0.45 10.06
CA LYS A 284 36.50 -0.03 11.38
C LYS A 284 35.76 -1.36 11.26
N GLN A 285 34.89 -1.51 10.26
CA GLN A 285 34.16 -2.77 10.03
C GLN A 285 35.10 -3.92 9.62
N LEU A 286 36.14 -3.66 8.83
CA LEU A 286 37.17 -4.65 8.47
C LEU A 286 37.97 -5.14 9.68
N SER A 287 38.04 -4.33 10.74
CA SER A 287 38.71 -4.68 11.99
C SER A 287 37.85 -5.55 12.92
N ASP A 288 36.57 -5.73 12.60
CA ASP A 288 35.65 -6.60 13.33
C ASP A 288 35.98 -8.08 13.07
N ARG A 289 36.03 -8.88 14.13
CA ARG A 289 36.41 -10.30 14.06
C ARG A 289 35.35 -11.19 13.42
N GLN A 290 34.08 -10.82 13.52
CA GLN A 290 32.96 -11.64 13.04
C GLN A 290 32.54 -11.24 11.63
N ARG A 291 32.61 -9.94 11.31
CA ARG A 291 32.07 -9.38 10.06
C ARG A 291 33.15 -8.95 9.07
N GLY A 292 34.38 -8.72 9.51
CA GLY A 292 35.41 -8.10 8.67
C GLY A 292 35.76 -8.90 7.41
N GLU A 293 35.76 -10.24 7.46
CA GLU A 293 35.96 -11.07 6.26
C GLU A 293 34.85 -10.85 5.21
N ASN A 294 33.58 -10.79 5.64
CA ASN A 294 32.45 -10.53 4.76
C ASN A 294 32.52 -9.12 4.14
N VAL A 295 32.92 -8.12 4.92
CA VAL A 295 33.12 -6.76 4.41
C VAL A 295 34.23 -6.71 3.36
N ALA A 296 35.35 -7.41 3.60
CA ALA A 296 36.42 -7.52 2.62
C ALA A 296 35.94 -8.20 1.33
N ALA A 297 35.14 -9.27 1.43
CA ALA A 297 34.58 -9.95 0.27
C ALA A 297 33.64 -9.04 -0.56
N LEU A 298 32.76 -8.27 0.10
CA LEU A 298 31.88 -7.31 -0.57
C LEU A 298 32.68 -6.21 -1.30
N LEU A 299 33.71 -5.67 -0.67
CA LEU A 299 34.59 -4.66 -1.27
C LEU A 299 35.32 -5.19 -2.52
N VAL A 300 35.75 -6.46 -2.49
CA VAL A 300 36.33 -7.14 -3.66
C VAL A 300 35.28 -7.31 -4.76
N GLN A 301 34.08 -7.77 -4.43
CA GLN A 301 32.98 -7.96 -5.38
C GLN A 301 32.60 -6.63 -6.06
N ASN A 302 32.59 -5.53 -5.31
CA ASN A 302 32.31 -4.18 -5.82
C ASN A 302 33.54 -3.48 -6.41
N GLY A 303 34.64 -4.19 -6.67
CA GLY A 303 35.75 -3.64 -7.46
C GLY A 303 36.79 -2.82 -6.69
N HIS A 304 36.70 -2.66 -5.38
CA HIS A 304 37.60 -1.82 -4.56
C HIS A 304 38.97 -2.46 -4.23
N HIS A 305 39.52 -3.28 -5.13
CA HIS A 305 40.75 -4.04 -4.93
C HIS A 305 41.98 -3.17 -4.68
N ALA A 306 42.14 -2.08 -5.45
CA ALA A 306 43.31 -1.21 -5.34
C ALA A 306 43.39 -0.56 -3.97
N TRP A 307 42.24 -0.09 -3.46
CA TRP A 307 42.13 0.46 -2.11
C TRP A 307 42.42 -0.59 -1.04
N LEU A 308 41.85 -1.80 -1.16
CA LEU A 308 42.13 -2.89 -0.22
C LEU A 308 43.61 -3.29 -0.16
N LYS A 309 44.31 -3.33 -1.31
CA LYS A 309 45.76 -3.62 -1.36
C LYS A 309 46.57 -2.55 -0.63
N ALA A 310 46.32 -1.27 -0.92
CA ALA A 310 46.98 -0.16 -0.23
C ALA A 310 46.69 -0.17 1.28
N LEU A 311 45.47 -0.54 1.69
CA LEU A 311 45.09 -0.65 3.10
C LEU A 311 45.80 -1.83 3.79
N ALA A 312 46.01 -2.96 3.10
CA ALA A 312 46.71 -4.11 3.68
C ALA A 312 48.19 -3.82 3.99
N GLU A 313 48.84 -2.96 3.22
CA GLU A 313 50.23 -2.54 3.41
C GLU A 313 50.39 -1.71 4.69
N THR A 314 49.39 -0.88 5.01
CA THR A 314 49.43 0.06 6.15
C THR A 314 48.76 -0.47 7.42
N THR A 315 47.93 -1.51 7.32
CA THR A 315 47.23 -2.12 8.49
C THR A 315 47.90 -3.42 8.93
N SER A 316 47.61 -3.88 10.16
CA SER A 316 48.16 -5.12 10.71
C SER A 316 47.09 -5.94 11.46
N GLY A 317 47.47 -7.10 12.01
CA GLY A 317 46.60 -7.87 12.90
C GLY A 317 45.36 -8.49 12.23
N VAL A 318 44.20 -8.33 12.88
CA VAL A 318 42.91 -8.88 12.42
C VAL A 318 42.50 -8.25 11.08
N THR A 319 42.64 -6.93 10.95
CA THR A 319 42.26 -6.18 9.75
C THR A 319 43.01 -6.68 8.52
N ARG A 320 44.35 -6.82 8.60
CA ARG A 320 45.16 -7.37 7.51
C ARG A 320 44.74 -8.79 7.14
N ARG A 321 44.46 -9.66 8.13
CA ARG A 321 44.01 -11.04 7.87
C ARG A 321 42.68 -11.08 7.14
N ASN A 322 41.70 -10.29 7.58
CA ASN A 322 40.39 -10.18 6.94
C ASN A 322 40.50 -9.70 5.49
N ILE A 323 41.34 -8.69 5.23
CA ILE A 323 41.59 -8.18 3.87
C ILE A 323 42.23 -9.27 2.99
N GLN A 324 43.26 -9.96 3.49
CA GLN A 324 43.94 -11.03 2.76
C GLN A 324 43.00 -12.20 2.43
N HIS A 325 42.12 -12.56 3.35
CA HIS A 325 41.09 -13.58 3.13
C HIS A 325 40.10 -13.15 2.05
N GLY A 326 39.57 -11.93 2.13
CA GLY A 326 38.68 -11.38 1.10
C GLY A 326 39.31 -11.34 -0.29
N LEU A 327 40.58 -10.93 -0.41
CA LEU A 327 41.32 -10.92 -1.68
C LEU A 327 41.54 -12.31 -2.26
N LYS A 328 41.68 -13.35 -1.42
CA LYS A 328 41.87 -14.75 -1.86
C LYS A 328 40.59 -15.39 -2.38
N LEU A 329 39.42 -15.03 -1.86
CA LEU A 329 38.13 -15.60 -2.27
C LEU A 329 37.82 -15.40 -3.76
N LYS A 330 38.35 -14.35 -4.39
CA LYS A 330 38.22 -14.13 -5.84
C LYS A 330 39.02 -15.14 -6.67
N ILE A 331 40.17 -15.57 -6.18
CA ILE A 331 41.11 -16.45 -6.92
C ILE A 331 40.53 -17.88 -7.03
N ALA A 332 39.68 -18.29 -6.08
CA ALA A 332 39.07 -19.61 -6.09
C ALA A 332 37.76 -19.70 -6.90
N GLY A 333 37.21 -18.56 -7.35
CA GLY A 333 35.93 -18.47 -8.07
C GLY A 333 36.04 -17.98 -9.51
N SER A 334 37.26 -17.83 -10.03
CA SER A 334 37.60 -17.45 -11.42
C SER A 334 38.30 -18.60 -12.13
#